data_AF-A0A8S1K197-F1
#
_entry.id   AF-A0A8S1K197-F1
#
_cell.length_a   1.000
_cell.length_b   1.000
_cell.length_c   1.000
_cell.angle_alpha   90.00
_cell.angle_beta   90.00
_cell.angle_gamma   90.00
#
_symmetry.space_group_name_H-M   'P 1'
#
loop_
_entity.id
_entity.type
_entity.pdbx_description
1 polymer ?
#
loop_
_entity_poly.entity_id
_entity_poly.type
_entity_poly.pdbx_seq_one_letter_code
_entity_poly.pdbx_strand_id
1 'polypeptide(L)'
;MLGKIPSLWSNYYENTDGLIFIIDSSNKEQLYQVKEQQVQLNKDIEYMNVVILIIFTKQDLLHLDNQVLIQECGVVGYLEQDTVFQMCSVKTGEGIQEGIQKLINIMKKQQKPNIPLHTIQQHQRKILV
;
A
#
# COMPACT_ATOMS: atom_id res chain seq x y z
N MET A 1 -15.42 -8.87 -13.36
CA MET A 1 -14.74 -7.56 -13.43
C MET A 1 -14.57 -7.05 -12.01
N LEU A 2 -13.42 -7.34 -11.38
CA LEU A 2 -13.01 -6.60 -10.19
C LEU A 2 -12.95 -5.13 -10.62
N GLY A 3 -13.75 -4.27 -9.97
CA GLY A 3 -13.80 -2.86 -10.30
C GLY A 3 -12.38 -2.33 -10.33
N LYS A 4 -12.02 -1.61 -11.42
CA LYS A 4 -10.76 -0.88 -11.56
C LYS A 4 -10.32 -0.41 -10.19
N ILE A 5 -9.16 -0.85 -9.71
CA ILE A 5 -8.48 -0.29 -8.53
C ILE A 5 -8.58 1.24 -8.70
N PRO A 6 -9.41 1.91 -7.88
CA PRO A 6 -10.19 2.96 -8.48
C PRO A 6 -9.40 4.23 -8.74
N SER A 7 -9.69 4.84 -9.88
CA SER A 7 -9.44 6.25 -10.18
C SER A 7 -10.17 7.23 -9.23
N LEU A 8 -10.52 6.81 -8.00
CA LEU A 8 -11.26 7.54 -6.96
C LEU A 8 -10.43 7.88 -5.72
N TRP A 9 -9.17 7.45 -5.63
CA TRP A 9 -8.43 7.57 -4.36
C TRP A 9 -8.09 9.02 -4.04
N SER A 10 -8.08 9.91 -5.04
CA SER A 10 -7.89 11.36 -4.87
C SER A 10 -8.76 11.98 -3.78
N ASN A 11 -9.97 11.45 -3.53
CA ASN A 11 -10.90 11.97 -2.52
C ASN A 11 -10.69 11.36 -1.12
N TYR A 12 -9.90 10.29 -0.99
CA TYR A 12 -9.67 9.57 0.27
C TYR A 12 -8.25 9.80 0.84
N TYR A 13 -7.41 10.54 0.11
CA TYR A 13 -6.04 10.84 0.53
C TYR A 13 -5.92 12.09 1.41
N GLU A 14 -6.95 12.94 1.46
CA GLU A 14 -6.88 14.16 2.27
C GLU A 14 -6.95 13.80 3.76
N ASN A 15 -5.95 14.24 4.53
CA ASN A 15 -5.79 13.94 5.96
C ASN A 15 -5.65 12.45 6.30
N THR A 16 -5.12 11.66 5.38
CA THR A 16 -4.77 10.26 5.64
C THR A 16 -3.31 10.17 6.06
N ASP A 17 -3.04 9.56 7.23
CA ASP A 17 -1.68 9.31 7.71
C ASP A 17 -1.20 7.88 7.37
N GLY A 18 -2.12 6.98 7.02
CA GLY A 18 -1.77 5.62 6.63
C GLY A 18 -2.86 4.90 5.85
N LEU A 19 -2.44 3.98 4.99
CA LEU A 19 -3.28 3.18 4.10
C LEU A 19 -3.05 1.70 4.37
N ILE A 20 -4.12 0.91 4.36
CA ILE A 20 -4.04 -0.55 4.51
C ILE A 20 -4.58 -1.21 3.24
N PHE A 21 -3.73 -1.93 2.51
CA PHE A 21 -4.13 -2.80 1.41
C PHE A 21 -4.26 -4.22 1.92
N ILE A 22 -5.39 -4.85 1.61
CA ILE A 22 -5.63 -6.26 1.94
C ILE A 22 -5.67 -7.03 0.62
N ILE A 23 -4.73 -7.94 0.46
CA ILE A 23 -4.55 -8.76 -0.74
C ILE A 23 -4.85 -10.21 -0.37
N ASP A 24 -5.65 -10.87 -1.20
CA ASP A 24 -5.86 -12.31 -1.15
C ASP A 24 -4.66 -13.01 -1.79
N SER A 25 -3.76 -13.56 -0.97
CA SER A 25 -2.54 -14.21 -1.46
C SER A 25 -2.81 -15.46 -2.30
N SER A 26 -4.02 -16.03 -2.23
CA SER A 26 -4.39 -17.19 -3.04
C SER A 26 -4.78 -16.78 -4.47
N ASN A 27 -5.09 -15.50 -4.67
CA ASN A 27 -5.50 -14.97 -5.95
C ASN A 27 -4.32 -14.38 -6.71
N LYS A 28 -3.65 -15.22 -7.51
CA LYS A 28 -2.52 -14.82 -8.36
C LYS A 28 -2.88 -13.73 -9.39
N GLU A 29 -4.12 -13.70 -9.86
CA GLU A 29 -4.58 -12.65 -10.78
C GLU A 29 -4.60 -11.28 -10.08
N GLN A 30 -5.04 -11.24 -8.81
CA GLN A 30 -5.00 -10.00 -8.02
C GLN A 30 -3.58 -9.50 -7.80
N LEU A 31 -2.63 -10.40 -7.47
CA LEU A 31 -1.23 -10.05 -7.32
C LEU A 31 -0.64 -9.45 -8.61
N TYR A 32 -0.98 -10.04 -9.77
CA TYR A 32 -0.57 -9.51 -11.07
C TYR A 32 -1.15 -8.13 -11.35
N GLN A 33 -2.44 -7.92 -11.06
CA GLN A 33 -3.09 -6.61 -11.23
C GLN A 33 -2.44 -5.52 -10.36
N VAL A 34 -2.10 -5.84 -9.11
CA VAL A 34 -1.38 -4.90 -8.24
C VAL A 34 -0.01 -4.54 -8.83
N LYS A 35 0.71 -5.54 -9.32
CA LYS A 35 2.01 -5.36 -9.98
C LYS A 35 1.93 -4.47 -11.22
N GLU A 36 0.91 -4.65 -12.07
CA GLU A 36 0.70 -3.81 -13.26
C GLU A 36 0.43 -2.35 -12.90
N GLN A 37 -0.26 -2.11 -11.78
CA GLN A 37 -0.67 -0.76 -11.38
C GLN A 37 0.29 -0.05 -10.44
N GLN A 38 1.33 -0.73 -9.94
CA GLN A 38 2.24 -0.16 -8.96
C GLN A 38 2.86 1.16 -9.41
N VAL A 39 3.11 1.33 -10.72
CA VAL A 39 3.78 2.52 -11.24
C VAL A 39 2.86 3.73 -11.12
N GLN A 40 1.56 3.54 -11.36
CA GLN A 40 0.59 4.61 -11.18
C GLN A 40 0.36 4.89 -9.69
N LEU A 41 0.23 3.85 -8.87
CA LEU A 41 0.10 3.98 -7.42
C LEU A 41 1.29 4.75 -6.82
N ASN A 42 2.52 4.36 -7.18
CA ASN A 42 3.75 5.06 -6.78
C ASN A 42 3.68 6.56 -7.10
N LYS A 43 3.24 6.94 -8.30
CA LYS A 43 3.12 8.36 -8.71
C LYS A 43 2.06 9.11 -7.93
N ASP A 44 0.93 8.46 -7.65
CA ASP A 44 -0.19 9.08 -6.96
C ASP A 44 0.19 9.39 -5.50
N ILE A 45 0.97 8.51 -4.86
CA ILE A 45 1.36 8.63 -3.45
C ILE A 45 2.78 9.17 -3.21
N GLU A 46 3.60 9.38 -4.25
CA GLU A 46 4.98 9.89 -4.16
C GLU A 46 5.09 11.18 -3.33
N TYR A 47 4.04 11.99 -3.38
CA TYR A 47 3.96 13.27 -2.67
C TYR A 47 3.10 13.21 -1.41
N MET A 48 2.51 12.05 -1.11
CA MET A 48 1.70 11.84 0.08
C MET A 48 2.58 11.38 1.23
N ASN A 49 2.40 11.98 2.40
CA ASN A 49 3.08 11.55 3.60
C ASN A 49 2.31 10.42 4.29
N VAL A 50 2.13 9.29 3.59
CA VAL A 50 1.33 8.15 4.06
C VAL A 50 2.21 6.92 4.29
N VAL A 51 1.99 6.24 5.41
CA VAL A 51 2.57 4.92 5.64
C VAL A 51 1.62 3.85 5.12
N ILE A 52 2.13 2.88 4.38
CA ILE A 52 1.31 1.85 3.74
C ILE A 52 1.52 0.51 4.45
N LEU A 53 0.44 -0.22 4.71
CA LEU A 53 0.47 -1.59 5.20
C LEU A 53 -0.19 -2.50 4.16
N ILE A 54 0.59 -3.39 3.56
CA ILE A 54 0.10 -4.44 2.67
C ILE A 54 -0.05 -5.73 3.47
N ILE A 55 -1.30 -6.16 3.64
CA ILE A 55 -1.69 -7.39 4.31
C ILE A 55 -1.93 -8.48 3.27
N PHE A 56 -1.14 -9.54 3.34
CA PHE A 56 -1.28 -10.76 2.56
C PHE A 56 -2.10 -11.78 3.35
N THR A 57 -3.34 -12.01 2.93
CA THR A 57 -4.31 -12.86 3.66
C THR A 57 -4.28 -14.32 3.19
N LYS A 58 -4.95 -15.20 3.95
CA LYS A 58 -5.05 -16.66 3.73
C LYS A 58 -3.75 -17.45 3.89
N GLN A 59 -2.86 -16.97 4.76
CA GLN A 59 -1.62 -17.70 5.07
C GLN A 59 -1.86 -19.00 5.84
N ASP A 60 -3.03 -19.19 6.42
CA ASP A 60 -3.51 -20.47 6.95
C ASP A 60 -3.70 -21.56 5.88
N LEU A 61 -3.76 -21.17 4.60
CA LEU A 61 -3.91 -22.10 3.47
C LEU A 61 -2.62 -22.27 2.65
N LEU A 62 -1.87 -21.18 2.48
CA LEU A 62 -0.77 -21.13 1.52
C LEU A 62 0.60 -21.31 2.18
N HIS A 63 0.74 -20.90 3.44
CA HIS A 63 1.99 -20.92 4.20
C HIS A 63 3.19 -20.37 3.38
N LEU A 64 3.00 -19.26 2.69
CA LEU A 64 4.01 -18.68 1.80
C LEU A 64 4.94 -17.73 2.56
N ASP A 65 6.18 -17.66 2.12
CA ASP A 65 7.15 -16.71 2.65
C ASP A 65 6.88 -15.28 2.14
N ASN A 66 7.16 -14.30 3.00
CA ASN A 66 7.09 -12.87 2.69
C ASN A 66 7.85 -12.51 1.41
N GLN A 67 9.07 -13.02 1.23
CA GLN A 67 9.91 -12.68 0.08
C GLN A 67 9.25 -13.08 -1.25
N VAL A 68 8.57 -14.23 -1.28
CA VAL A 68 7.86 -14.71 -2.46
C VAL A 68 6.70 -13.78 -2.80
N LEU A 69 5.87 -13.44 -1.81
CA LEU A 69 4.69 -12.59 -2.03
C LEU A 69 5.05 -11.16 -2.38
N ILE A 70 6.12 -10.61 -1.79
CA ILE A 70 6.64 -9.29 -2.14
C ILE A 70 7.10 -9.27 -3.61
N GLN A 71 7.83 -10.30 -4.05
CA GLN A 71 8.26 -10.43 -5.45
C GLN A 71 7.08 -10.56 -6.43
N GLU A 72 6.05 -11.32 -6.05
CA GLU A 72 4.87 -11.53 -6.88
C GLU A 72 3.97 -10.29 -6.97
N CYS A 73 3.74 -9.61 -5.84
CA CYS A 73 3.02 -8.34 -5.76
C CYS A 73 3.80 -7.22 -6.48
N GLY A 74 5.13 -7.37 -6.54
CA GLY A 74 6.02 -6.58 -7.37
C GLY A 74 6.24 -5.16 -6.89
N VAL A 75 5.83 -4.82 -5.65
CA VAL A 75 5.99 -3.49 -5.03
C VAL A 75 7.48 -3.17 -4.89
N VAL A 76 7.96 -2.21 -5.69
CA VAL A 76 9.35 -1.75 -5.69
C VAL A 76 9.44 -0.23 -5.72
N GLY A 77 10.52 0.33 -5.18
CA GLY A 77 10.84 1.76 -5.31
C GLY A 77 10.45 2.59 -4.08
N TYR A 78 9.94 3.82 -4.30
CA TYR A 78 9.60 4.77 -3.22
C TYR A 78 8.65 4.16 -2.18
N LEU A 79 7.64 3.42 -2.67
CA LEU A 79 6.72 2.67 -1.84
C LEU A 79 7.41 1.77 -0.81
N GLU A 80 8.51 1.13 -1.15
CA GLU A 80 9.16 0.13 -0.30
C GLU A 80 9.65 0.72 1.04
N GLN A 81 10.08 1.98 1.06
CA GLN A 81 10.60 2.63 2.27
C GLN A 81 9.51 2.96 3.29
N ASP A 82 8.31 3.26 2.80
CA ASP A 82 7.16 3.67 3.59
C ASP A 82 6.09 2.55 3.66
N THR A 83 6.41 1.34 3.19
CA THR A 83 5.51 0.17 3.18
C THR A 83 5.92 -0.90 4.19
N VAL A 84 4.94 -1.38 4.95
CA VAL A 84 5.00 -2.58 5.76
C VAL A 84 4.32 -3.72 5.02
N PHE A 85 4.98 -4.87 4.92
CA PHE A 85 4.37 -6.11 4.46
C PHE A 85 4.06 -7.01 5.65
N GLN A 86 2.84 -7.53 5.71
CA GLN A 86 2.41 -8.42 6.77
C GLN A 86 1.63 -9.61 6.23
N MET A 87 2.07 -10.81 6.60
CA MET A 87 1.32 -12.05 6.42
C MET A 87 0.27 -12.18 7.51
N CYS A 88 -0.96 -12.50 7.10
CA CYS A 88 -2.07 -12.68 8.02
C CYS A 88 -2.94 -13.89 7.65
N SER A 89 -3.57 -14.48 8.66
CA SER A 89 -4.80 -15.22 8.48
C SER A 89 -5.94 -14.45 9.10
N VAL A 90 -6.92 -14.06 8.26
CA VAL A 90 -8.15 -13.43 8.75
C VAL A 90 -8.96 -14.41 9.60
N LYS A 91 -8.85 -15.72 9.31
CA LYS A 91 -9.59 -16.77 10.01
C LYS A 91 -9.09 -16.98 11.44
N THR A 92 -7.78 -16.98 11.65
CA THR A 92 -7.19 -17.18 12.98
C THR A 92 -6.89 -15.86 13.70
N GLY A 93 -6.85 -14.74 12.96
CA GLY A 93 -6.42 -13.44 13.46
C GLY A 93 -4.90 -13.24 13.52
N GLU A 94 -4.13 -14.27 13.14
CA GLU A 94 -2.67 -14.22 13.15
C GLU A 94 -2.14 -13.10 12.23
N GLY A 95 -1.11 -12.40 12.70
CA GLY A 95 -0.42 -11.33 11.95
C GLY A 95 -1.13 -9.98 11.92
N ILE A 96 -2.44 -9.90 12.20
CA ILE A 96 -3.22 -8.66 12.06
C ILE A 96 -2.72 -7.59 13.04
N GLN A 97 -2.68 -7.92 14.33
CA GLN A 97 -2.24 -6.98 15.36
C GLN A 97 -0.78 -6.55 15.15
N GLU A 98 0.08 -7.49 14.72
CA GLU A 98 1.49 -7.21 14.43
C GLU A 98 1.64 -6.20 13.29
N GLY A 99 0.92 -6.40 12.19
CA GLY A 99 0.92 -5.48 11.05
C GLY A 99 0.47 -4.08 11.43
N ILE A 100 -0.64 -3.97 12.18
CA ILE A 100 -1.15 -2.68 12.68
C ILE A 100 -0.13 -2.02 13.61
N GLN A 101 0.51 -2.77 14.50
CA GLN A 101 1.51 -2.23 15.41
C GLN A 101 2.74 -1.71 14.66
N LYS A 102 3.20 -2.42 13.62
CA LYS A 102 4.29 -1.97 12.76
C LYS A 102 3.94 -0.67 12.03
N LEU A 103 2.73 -0.59 11.46
CA LEU A 103 2.21 0.62 10.81
C LEU A 103 2.26 1.82 11.77
N ILE A 104 1.65 1.68 12.95
CA ILE A 104 1.63 2.73 13.99
C ILE A 104 3.04 3.16 14.38
N ASN A 105 3.97 2.22 14.52
CA ASN A 105 5.35 2.52 14.91
C ASN A 105 6.09 3.33 13.84
N ILE A 106 5.85 3.07 12.55
CA ILE A 106 6.44 3.87 11.46
C ILE A 106 5.78 5.24 11.40
N MET A 107 4.44 5.32 11.49
CA MET A 107 3.73 6.60 11.52
C MET A 107 4.24 7.52 12.62
N LYS A 108 4.50 6.99 13.84
CA LYS A 108 5.08 7.75 14.95
C LYS A 108 6.50 8.25 14.68
N LYS A 109 7.28 7.54 13.86
CA LYS A 109 8.65 7.93 13.47
C LYS A 109 8.62 8.99 12.36
N GLN A 110 7.62 8.94 11.48
CA GLN A 110 7.47 9.86 10.37
C GLN A 110 6.74 11.14 10.80
N GLN A 111 7.47 12.09 11.39
CA GLN A 111 6.99 13.46 11.59
C GLN A 111 7.29 14.34 10.37
N LYS A 112 7.01 13.86 9.15
CA LYS A 112 7.12 14.69 7.95
C LYS A 112 5.93 15.67 7.94
N PRO A 113 6.12 16.94 7.56
CA PRO A 113 5.04 17.92 7.51
C PRO A 113 3.97 17.47 6.50
N ASN A 114 2.70 17.57 6.89
CA ASN A 114 1.58 17.23 6.02
C ASN A 114 1.57 18.19 4.82
N ILE A 115 1.77 17.68 3.60
CA ILE A 115 1.78 18.49 2.38
C ILE A 115 0.37 18.45 1.79
N PRO A 116 -0.34 19.59 1.72
CA PRO A 116 -1.70 19.62 1.18
C PRO A 116 -1.76 19.14 -0.28
N LEU A 117 -2.78 18.35 -0.63
CA LEU A 117 -2.99 17.81 -1.99
C LEU A 117 -3.01 18.89 -3.09
N HIS A 118 -3.51 20.09 -2.78
CA HIS A 118 -3.50 21.20 -3.74
C HIS A 118 -2.07 21.63 -4.15
N THR A 119 -1.10 21.51 -3.24
CA THR A 119 0.32 21.79 -3.49
C THR A 119 0.93 20.75 -4.42
N ILE A 120 0.46 19.50 -4.31
CA ILE A 120 0.87 18.36 -5.14
C ILE A 120 0.33 18.49 -6.57
N GLN A 121 -0.96 18.80 -6.71
CA GLN A 121 -1.62 19.00 -8.01
C GLN A 121 -1.01 20.18 -8.80
N GLN A 122 -0.58 21.24 -8.12
CA GLN A 122 0.13 22.36 -8.74
C GLN A 122 1.53 21.98 -9.24
N HIS A 123 2.25 21.09 -8.54
CA HIS A 123 3.55 20.59 -8.98
C HIS A 123 3.42 19.64 -10.18
N GLN A 124 2.45 18.70 -10.16
CA GLN A 124 2.19 17.80 -11.28
C GLN A 124 1.82 18.54 -12.57
N ARG A 125 1.07 19.66 -12.46
CA ARG A 125 0.76 20.52 -13.62
C ARG A 125 1.97 21.26 -14.20
N LYS A 126 3.01 21.53 -13.41
CA LYS A 126 4.22 22.25 -13.89
C LYS A 126 5.24 21.34 -14.59
N ILE A 127 5.22 20.03 -14.32
CA ILE A 127 6.16 19.06 -14.92
C ILE A 127 5.66 18.57 -16.29
N LEU A 128 4.39 18.78 -16.62
CA LEU A 128 3.76 18.40 -17.88
C LEU A 128 3.71 19.53 -18.93
N VAL A 129 4.48 20.61 -18.75
CA VAL A 129 4.60 21.73 -19.71
C VAL A 129 6.03 21.81 -20.24
#